data_AF-A0A961KHK0-F1
#
_entry.id   AF-A0A961KHK0-F1
#
_cell.length_a   1.000
_cell.length_b   1.000
_cell.length_c   1.000
_cell.angle_alpha   90.00
_cell.angle_beta   90.00
_cell.angle_gamma   90.00
#
_symmetry.space_group_name_H-M   'P 1'
#
loop_
_entity.id
_entity.type
_entity.pdbx_description
1 polymer ?
#
loop_
_entity_poly.entity_id
_entity_poly.type
_entity_poly.pdbx_seq_one_letter_code
_entity_poly.pdbx_strand_id
1 'polypeptide(L)'
;MLAKFLPAWIAMGYEVIVTADHGQSLRGHHGGTGEDQQDFALYYFGQAEGPARDAVLHQLQLAPTILSRLNAPIADTMKAEVFLR
;
A
#
# COMPACT_ATOMS: atom_id res chain seq x y z
N MET A 1 6.27 -15.92 -7.17
CA MET A 1 5.47 -15.19 -8.18
C MET A 1 4.08 -14.88 -7.60
N LEU A 2 3.72 -13.60 -7.48
CA LEU A 2 2.45 -13.15 -6.90
C LEU A 2 1.22 -13.63 -7.69
N ALA A 3 1.31 -13.63 -9.02
CA ALA A 3 0.21 -14.01 -9.92
C ALA A 3 -0.35 -15.42 -9.67
N LYS A 4 0.44 -16.32 -9.06
CA LYS A 4 -0.01 -17.68 -8.71
C LYS A 4 -0.98 -17.70 -7.52
N PHE A 5 -0.82 -16.78 -6.57
CA PHE A 5 -1.54 -16.80 -5.29
C PHE A 5 -2.70 -15.80 -5.23
N LEU A 6 -2.53 -14.67 -5.92
CA LEU A 6 -3.50 -13.58 -5.89
C LEU A 6 -4.94 -14.02 -6.23
N PRO A 7 -5.20 -14.80 -7.30
CA PRO A 7 -6.57 -15.24 -7.60
C PRO A 7 -7.19 -16.09 -6.50
N ALA A 8 -6.40 -16.95 -5.86
CA ALA A 8 -6.88 -17.82 -4.78
C ALA A 8 -7.21 -17.03 -3.52
N TRP A 9 -6.38 -16.06 -3.13
CA TRP A 9 -6.66 -15.20 -1.98
C TRP A 9 -7.91 -14.35 -2.18
N ILE A 10 -8.09 -13.78 -3.36
CA ILE A 10 -9.31 -13.03 -3.71
C ILE A 10 -10.54 -13.95 -3.64
N ALA A 11 -10.45 -15.18 -4.18
CA ALA A 11 -11.54 -16.15 -4.12
C ALA A 11 -11.89 -16.61 -2.69
N MET A 12 -10.93 -16.56 -1.77
CA MET A 12 -11.13 -16.82 -0.34
C MET A 12 -11.73 -15.61 0.41
N GLY A 13 -11.94 -14.49 -0.27
CA GLY A 13 -12.49 -13.27 0.32
C GLY A 13 -11.47 -12.38 1.03
N TYR A 14 -10.17 -12.59 0.81
CA TYR A 14 -9.15 -11.68 1.32
C TYR A 14 -9.05 -10.42 0.46
N GLU A 15 -8.79 -9.30 1.12
CA GLU A 15 -8.24 -8.11 0.48
C GLU A 15 -6.71 -8.25 0.39
N VAL A 16 -6.12 -7.83 -0.72
CA VAL A 16 -4.67 -7.92 -0.95
C VAL A 16 -4.12 -6.56 -1.31
N ILE A 17 -3.20 -6.07 -0.48
CA ILE A 17 -2.36 -4.90 -0.79
C ILE A 17 -0.99 -5.42 -1.22
N VAL A 18 -0.50 -4.91 -2.35
CA VAL A 18 0.84 -5.18 -2.86
C VAL A 18 1.56 -3.84 -2.95
N THR A 19 2.63 -3.69 -2.18
CA THR A 19 3.41 -2.46 -2.14
C THR A 19 4.89 -2.78 -2.08
N ALA A 20 5.73 -1.85 -2.50
CA ALA A 20 7.17 -1.89 -2.21
C ALA A 20 7.48 -1.14 -0.91
N ASP A 21 8.62 -1.50 -0.30
CA ASP A 21 9.22 -0.79 0.82
C ASP A 21 9.91 0.50 0.36
N HIS A 22 10.54 0.48 -0.82
CA HIS A 22 11.15 1.63 -1.47
C HIS A 22 11.25 1.44 -3.00
N GLY A 23 11.67 2.50 -3.70
CA GLY A 23 12.01 2.48 -5.12
C GLY A 23 13.43 1.99 -5.40
N GLN A 24 13.88 2.12 -6.64
CA GLN A 24 15.23 1.78 -7.06
C GLN A 24 15.63 2.62 -8.28
N SER A 25 16.85 3.15 -8.26
CA SER A 25 17.41 3.87 -9.42
C SER A 25 17.58 2.98 -10.64
N LEU A 26 17.70 3.60 -11.82
CA LEU A 26 17.91 2.90 -13.10
C LEU A 26 19.15 1.97 -13.13
N ARG A 27 20.11 2.17 -12.21
CA ARG A 27 21.31 1.34 -12.08
C ARG A 27 21.20 0.26 -11.01
N GLY A 28 20.06 0.15 -10.34
CA GLY A 28 19.82 -0.83 -9.30
C GLY A 28 20.19 -0.36 -7.88
N HIS A 29 20.60 0.89 -7.67
CA HIS A 29 20.89 1.41 -6.32
C HIS A 29 19.62 1.88 -5.60
N HIS A 30 19.60 1.72 -4.27
CA HIS A 30 18.54 2.17 -3.37
C HIS A 30 19.15 2.77 -2.08
N GLY A 31 18.31 3.33 -1.21
CA GLY A 31 18.72 3.91 0.08
C GLY A 31 19.13 5.40 0.04
N GLY A 32 19.07 6.02 -1.14
CA GLY A 32 19.19 7.47 -1.31
C GLY A 32 17.85 8.19 -1.16
N THR A 33 17.88 9.50 -1.40
CA THR A 33 16.71 10.39 -1.28
C THR A 33 16.18 10.88 -2.63
N GLY A 34 16.53 10.20 -3.73
CA GLY A 34 16.00 10.51 -5.05
C GLY A 34 14.55 10.01 -5.19
N GLU A 35 13.76 10.67 -6.03
CA GLU A 35 12.36 10.28 -6.33
C GLU A 35 12.30 8.82 -6.79
N ASP A 36 13.22 8.40 -7.65
CA ASP A 36 13.33 7.02 -8.14
C ASP A 36 13.55 5.96 -7.04
N GLN A 37 14.00 6.39 -5.86
CA GLN A 37 14.25 5.54 -4.69
C GLN A 37 13.20 5.72 -3.58
N GLN A 38 12.46 6.82 -3.57
CA GLN A 38 11.40 7.09 -2.59
C GLN A 38 10.01 6.72 -3.10
N ASP A 39 9.77 6.87 -4.40
CA ASP A 39 8.50 6.49 -5.02
C ASP A 39 8.36 4.98 -5.07
N PHE A 40 7.20 4.49 -4.64
CA PHE A 40 6.87 3.08 -4.59
C PHE A 40 5.51 2.82 -5.22
N ALA A 41 5.36 1.65 -5.82
CA ALA A 41 4.07 1.23 -6.38
C ALA A 41 3.17 0.67 -5.27
N LEU A 42 1.87 0.94 -5.37
CA LEU A 42 0.83 0.34 -4.55
C LEU A 42 -0.30 -0.18 -5.44
N TYR A 43 -0.66 -1.45 -5.23
CA TYR A 43 -1.81 -2.10 -5.86
C TYR A 43 -2.73 -2.63 -4.79
N TYR A 44 -4.03 -2.43 -4.97
CA TYR A 44 -5.05 -2.91 -4.06
C TYR A 44 -6.06 -3.77 -4.81
N PHE A 45 -6.35 -4.94 -4.24
CA PHE A 45 -7.35 -5.88 -4.73
C PHE A 45 -8.33 -6.15 -3.58
N GLY A 46 -9.47 -5.48 -3.61
CA GLY A 46 -10.50 -5.60 -2.59
C GLY A 46 -11.73 -4.77 -2.95
N GLN A 47 -12.60 -4.56 -1.97
CA GLN A 47 -13.91 -3.91 -2.16
C GLN A 47 -13.95 -2.45 -1.68
N ALA A 48 -12.89 -1.95 -1.03
CA ALA A 48 -12.84 -0.57 -0.57
C ALA A 48 -12.71 0.41 -1.74
N GLU A 49 -13.24 1.61 -1.54
CA GLU A 49 -13.01 2.74 -2.44
C GLU A 49 -11.62 3.31 -2.17
N GLY A 50 -10.79 3.33 -3.21
CA GLY A 50 -9.46 3.94 -3.16
C GLY A 50 -9.48 5.42 -3.57
N PRO A 51 -8.35 6.11 -3.38
CA PRO A 51 -8.18 7.49 -3.81
C PRO A 51 -8.12 7.60 -5.34
N ALA A 52 -8.11 8.83 -5.85
CA ALA A 52 -7.86 9.08 -7.27
C ALA A 52 -6.53 8.45 -7.73
N ARG A 53 -6.46 8.03 -8.98
CA ARG A 53 -5.32 7.27 -9.52
C ARG A 53 -3.99 8.04 -9.46
N ASP A 54 -4.06 9.36 -9.52
CA ASP A 54 -2.94 10.31 -9.44
C ASP A 54 -2.70 10.86 -8.03
N ALA A 55 -3.43 10.37 -7.03
CA ALA A 55 -3.19 10.74 -5.64
C ALA A 55 -1.81 10.22 -5.20
N VAL A 56 -0.98 11.13 -4.68
CA VAL A 56 0.28 10.79 -4.05
C VAL A 56 -0.01 10.24 -2.66
N LEU A 57 0.49 9.02 -2.40
CA LEU A 57 0.33 8.36 -1.11
C LEU A 57 1.63 8.38 -0.32
N HIS A 58 1.50 8.53 0.99
CA HIS A 58 2.60 8.42 1.92
C HIS A 58 2.58 7.06 2.62
N GLN A 59 3.72 6.39 2.75
CA GLN A 59 3.79 5.04 3.31
C GLN A 59 3.27 4.94 4.76
N LEU A 60 3.35 6.04 5.52
CA LEU A 60 2.74 6.14 6.86
C LEU A 60 1.21 5.98 6.85
N GLN A 61 0.54 6.15 5.72
CA GLN A 61 -0.90 5.93 5.60
C GLN A 61 -1.28 4.43 5.58
N LEU A 62 -0.32 3.52 5.29
CA LEU A 62 -0.60 2.08 5.19
C LEU A 62 -1.12 1.51 6.51
N ALA A 63 -0.43 1.77 7.63
CA ALA A 63 -0.80 1.21 8.93
C ALA A 63 -2.22 1.62 9.39
N PRO A 64 -2.59 2.92 9.47
CA PRO A 64 -3.94 3.30 9.85
C PRO A 64 -4.99 2.79 8.85
N THR A 65 -4.65 2.73 7.55
CA THR A 65 -5.57 2.19 6.53
C THR A 65 -5.85 0.71 6.73
N ILE A 66 -4.82 -0.11 6.95
CA ILE A 66 -4.97 -1.55 7.19
C ILE A 66 -5.78 -1.80 8.47
N LEU A 67 -5.48 -1.08 9.55
CA LEU A 67 -6.25 -1.19 10.79
C LEU A 67 -7.71 -0.81 10.60
N SER A 68 -7.99 0.26 9.84
CA SER A 68 -9.36 0.63 9.49
C SER A 68 -10.07 -0.49 8.70
N ARG A 69 -9.41 -1.11 7.71
CA ARG A 69 -9.99 -2.22 6.93
C ARG A 69 -10.30 -3.45 7.79
N LEU A 70 -9.49 -3.69 8.82
CA LEU A 70 -9.68 -4.79 9.77
C LEU A 70 -10.70 -4.46 10.88
N ASN A 71 -11.29 -3.26 10.89
CA ASN A 71 -12.09 -2.74 12.02
C ASN A 71 -11.34 -2.79 13.36
N ALA A 72 -10.02 -2.59 13.31
CA ALA A 72 -9.15 -2.54 14.48
C ALA A 72 -8.95 -1.09 14.95
N PRO A 73 -8.70 -0.86 16.24
CA PRO A 73 -8.38 0.48 16.74
C PRO A 73 -7.12 1.06 16.06
N ILE A 74 -7.19 2.32 15.66
CA ILE A 74 -6.04 3.08 15.15
C ILE A 74 -5.40 3.80 16.34
N ALA A 75 -4.09 3.65 16.52
CA ALA A 75 -3.38 4.31 17.60
C ALA A 75 -3.34 5.84 17.39
N ASP A 76 -3.48 6.61 18.47
CA ASP A 76 -3.50 8.07 18.40
C ASP A 76 -2.23 8.68 17.77
N THR A 77 -1.11 7.97 17.78
CA THR A 77 0.15 8.40 17.16
C THR A 77 0.18 8.22 15.64
N MET A 78 -0.74 7.45 15.05
CA MET A 78 -0.87 7.29 13.60
C MET A 78 -1.67 8.48 13.03
N LYS A 79 -0.96 9.55 12.68
CA LYS A 79 -1.57 10.81 12.22
C LYS A 79 -1.89 10.85 10.72
N ALA A 80 -1.43 9.87 9.95
CA ALA A 80 -1.63 9.82 8.51
C ALA A 80 -3.05 9.40 8.15
N GLU A 81 -3.63 9.98 7.10
CA GLU A 81 -5.02 9.75 6.71
C GLU A 81 -5.26 8.36 6.10
N VAL A 82 -6.43 7.78 6.41
CA VAL A 82 -6.91 6.53 5.80
C VAL A 82 -7.35 6.79 4.36
N PHE A 83 -6.83 5.98 3.41
CA PHE A 83 -7.10 6.15 1.98
C PHE A 83 -7.98 5.07 1.34
N LEU A 84 -8.22 3.93 2.02
CA LEU A 84 -9.18 2.90 1.57
C LEU A 84 -10.42 2.94 2.45
N ARG A 85 -11.57 3.30 1.89
CA ARG A 85 -12.84 3.51 2.61
C ARG A 85 -13.85 2.43 2.29
#